data_AF-A0A134BSF3-F1
#
_entry.id   AF-A0A134BSF3-F1
#
_cell.length_a   1.000
_cell.length_b   1.000
_cell.length_c   1.000
_cell.angle_alpha   90.00
_cell.angle_beta   90.00
_cell.angle_gamma   90.00
#
_symmetry.space_group_name_H-M   'P 1'
#
loop_
_entity.id
_entity.type
_entity.pdbx_description
1 polymer ?
#
loop_
_entity_poly.entity_id
_entity_poly.type
_entity_poly.pdbx_seq_one_letter_code
_entity_poly.pdbx_strand_id
1 'polypeptide(L)'
;QEEEKKKQEEEEARRKKEEEEKQKQLTLNPTSITLTSLQTKNVEIKNGTAPYEAKVANDEIARVRVDNKDNYIAVTGLREGTTEIVVTDKNMKTGKVTVTTRNPQPITVSKANVTLSVGKSERVNIQSGRYPYKAVAADKSVVEVSVTDATITIKALKEGRTDVTVTDKVGAKGRIAVTVSK
;
A
#
# COMPACT_ATOMS: atom_id res chain seq x y z
N GLN A 1 11.38 28.08 -45.24
CA GLN A 1 12.09 26.83 -45.60
C GLN A 1 13.47 26.73 -44.95
N GLU A 2 14.48 27.52 -45.33
CA GLU A 2 15.84 27.39 -44.75
C GLU A 2 15.90 27.83 -43.27
N GLU A 3 15.23 28.92 -42.92
CA GLU A 3 15.14 29.42 -41.54
C GLU A 3 14.35 28.46 -40.61
N GLU A 4 13.29 27.82 -41.13
CA GLU A 4 12.52 26.81 -40.40
C GLU A 4 13.34 25.54 -40.16
N LYS A 5 14.14 25.10 -41.15
CA LYS A 5 15.02 23.94 -41.03
C LYS A 5 16.11 24.18 -39.97
N LYS A 6 16.73 25.37 -39.98
CA LYS A 6 17.73 25.76 -38.98
C LYS A 6 17.14 25.79 -37.56
N LYS A 7 15.90 26.29 -37.40
CA LYS A 7 15.20 26.30 -36.11
C LYS A 7 14.87 24.89 -35.60
N GLN A 8 14.49 23.97 -36.49
CA GLN A 8 14.27 22.57 -36.15
C GLN A 8 15.56 21.85 -35.73
N GLU A 9 16.67 22.07 -36.44
CA GLU A 9 17.98 21.49 -36.09
C GLU A 9 18.49 21.99 -34.73
N GLU A 10 18.31 23.29 -34.43
CA GLU A 10 18.67 23.87 -33.14
C GLU A 10 17.80 23.33 -31.99
N GLU A 11 16.50 23.14 -32.22
CA GLU A 11 15.60 22.53 -31.24
C GLU A 11 15.94 21.06 -30.99
N GLU A 12 16.29 20.29 -32.03
CA GLU A 12 16.71 18.90 -31.90
C GLU A 12 18.04 18.78 -31.15
N ALA A 13 19.01 19.66 -31.43
CA ALA A 13 20.29 19.71 -30.73
C ALA A 13 20.10 20.07 -29.24
N ARG A 14 19.19 21.02 -28.93
CA ARG A 14 18.85 21.37 -27.55
C ARG A 14 18.23 20.20 -26.80
N ARG A 15 17.27 19.49 -27.43
CA ARG A 15 16.64 18.29 -26.86
C ARG A 15 17.65 17.18 -26.58
N LYS A 16 18.57 16.90 -27.52
CA LYS A 16 19.65 15.91 -27.32
C LYS A 16 20.54 16.26 -26.14
N LYS A 17 20.94 17.53 -26.03
CA LYS A 17 21.77 18.00 -24.91
C LYS A 17 21.04 17.89 -23.57
N GLU A 18 19.76 18.23 -23.52
CA GLU A 18 18.91 18.07 -22.31
C GLU A 18 18.75 16.59 -21.91
N GLU A 19 18.64 15.66 -22.87
CA GLU A 19 18.57 14.22 -22.61
C GLU A 19 19.91 13.66 -22.08
N GLU A 20 21.04 14.07 -22.66
CA GLU A 20 22.37 13.71 -22.16
C GLU A 20 22.62 14.22 -20.74
N GLU A 21 22.16 15.43 -20.41
CA GLU A 21 22.25 15.97 -19.05
C GLU A 21 21.36 15.20 -18.06
N LYS A 22 20.15 14.81 -18.46
CA LYS A 22 19.30 13.91 -17.65
C LYS A 22 19.95 12.55 -17.39
N GLN A 23 20.67 11.99 -18.36
CA GLN A 23 21.41 10.74 -18.19
C GLN A 23 22.58 10.86 -17.21
N LYS A 24 23.10 12.08 -16.96
CA LYS A 24 24.17 12.29 -15.98
C LYS A 24 23.67 12.33 -14.55
N GLN A 25 22.40 12.62 -14.31
CA GLN A 25 21.83 12.71 -12.97
C GLN A 25 21.45 11.31 -12.44
N LEU A 26 21.76 11.06 -11.16
CA LEU A 26 21.27 9.88 -10.47
C LEU A 26 19.75 9.96 -10.37
N THR A 27 19.06 8.93 -10.84
CA THR A 27 17.59 8.87 -10.81
C THR A 27 17.12 7.63 -10.07
N LEU A 28 15.96 7.74 -9.42
CA LEU A 28 15.31 6.64 -8.73
C LEU A 28 14.04 6.24 -9.48
N ASN A 29 13.82 4.94 -9.66
CA ASN A 29 12.66 4.43 -10.36
C ASN A 29 11.96 3.32 -9.56
N PRO A 30 10.70 3.51 -9.15
CA PRO A 30 9.87 4.71 -9.34
C PRO A 30 10.32 5.89 -8.45
N THR A 31 9.96 7.12 -8.85
CA THR A 31 10.20 8.36 -8.06
C THR A 31 9.18 8.57 -6.94
N SER A 32 8.11 7.79 -6.92
CA SER A 32 7.17 7.74 -5.79
C SER A 32 6.63 6.33 -5.59
N ILE A 33 6.43 5.94 -4.33
CA ILE A 33 5.82 4.67 -3.96
C ILE A 33 4.75 4.87 -2.90
N THR A 34 3.65 4.12 -3.03
CA THR A 34 2.68 3.93 -1.95
C THR A 34 2.85 2.53 -1.35
N LEU A 35 2.91 2.46 -0.02
CA LEU A 35 3.09 1.25 0.78
C LEU A 35 2.00 1.15 1.85
N THR A 36 1.64 -0.07 2.25
CA THR A 36 1.00 -0.31 3.55
C THR A 36 2.06 -0.56 4.62
N SER A 37 1.69 -0.50 5.91
CA SER A 37 2.59 -0.89 6.99
C SER A 37 3.15 -2.30 6.76
N LEU A 38 4.45 -2.45 7.00
CA LEU A 38 5.26 -3.66 6.79
C LEU A 38 5.43 -4.11 5.33
N GLN A 39 4.79 -3.45 4.37
CA GLN A 39 5.06 -3.71 2.95
C GLN A 39 6.44 -3.17 2.58
N THR A 40 7.19 -3.97 1.83
CA THR A 40 8.48 -3.57 1.26
C THR A 40 8.38 -3.53 -0.26
N LYS A 41 8.97 -2.50 -0.88
CA LYS A 41 9.18 -2.41 -2.33
C LYS A 41 10.61 -1.98 -2.64
N ASN A 42 11.13 -2.46 -3.75
CA ASN A 42 12.42 -2.03 -4.26
C ASN A 42 12.23 -0.80 -5.15
N VAL A 43 13.22 0.10 -5.09
CA VAL A 43 13.34 1.28 -5.96
C VAL A 43 14.73 1.21 -6.59
N GLU A 44 14.77 1.15 -7.91
CA GLU A 44 16.00 1.05 -8.69
C GLU A 44 16.77 2.37 -8.66
N ILE A 45 18.10 2.29 -8.58
CA ILE A 45 19.02 3.40 -8.74
C ILE A 45 19.57 3.36 -10.16
N LYS A 46 19.37 4.42 -10.94
CA LYS A 46 19.87 4.56 -12.31
C LYS A 46 20.90 5.68 -12.39
N ASN A 47 21.90 5.50 -13.25
CA ASN A 47 22.96 6.48 -13.55
C ASN A 47 23.82 6.93 -12.35
N GLY A 48 23.77 6.18 -11.24
CA GLY A 48 24.61 6.38 -10.06
C GLY A 48 25.72 5.33 -9.96
N THR A 49 26.80 5.64 -9.25
CA THR A 49 27.89 4.67 -9.02
C THR A 49 28.02 4.29 -7.54
N ALA A 50 27.89 3.00 -7.24
CA ALA A 50 28.08 2.47 -5.89
C ALA A 50 29.47 2.81 -5.29
N PRO A 51 29.62 2.89 -3.95
CA PRO A 51 28.57 2.70 -2.95
C PRO A 51 27.58 3.86 -2.88
N TYR A 52 26.36 3.55 -2.44
CA TYR A 52 25.28 4.51 -2.21
C TYR A 52 25.00 4.66 -0.71
N GLU A 53 24.60 5.86 -0.33
CA GLU A 53 24.04 6.20 0.98
C GLU A 53 22.58 6.64 0.81
N ALA A 54 21.68 6.17 1.69
CA ALA A 54 20.28 6.58 1.67
C ALA A 54 19.89 7.19 3.02
N LYS A 55 19.27 8.38 2.99
CA LYS A 55 18.75 9.07 4.17
C LYS A 55 17.24 9.23 4.03
N VAL A 56 16.50 8.83 5.07
CA VAL A 56 15.06 9.03 5.15
C VAL A 56 14.80 10.27 6.00
N ALA A 57 13.96 11.19 5.53
CA ALA A 57 13.65 12.43 6.26
C ALA A 57 12.90 12.17 7.59
N ASN A 58 12.05 11.13 7.61
CA ASN A 58 11.33 10.66 8.80
C ASN A 58 11.29 9.13 8.78
N ASP A 59 12.03 8.51 9.70
CA ASP A 59 12.19 7.06 9.82
C ASP A 59 11.06 6.37 10.60
N GLU A 60 10.16 7.13 11.23
CA GLU A 60 8.91 6.58 11.78
C GLU A 60 7.92 6.19 10.68
N ILE A 61 7.97 6.88 9.52
CA ILE A 61 7.05 6.65 8.39
C ILE A 61 7.56 5.52 7.49
N ALA A 62 8.87 5.46 7.23
CA ALA A 62 9.48 4.44 6.38
C ALA A 62 10.93 4.15 6.77
N ARG A 63 11.38 2.94 6.47
CA ARG A 63 12.78 2.52 6.62
C ARG A 63 13.38 2.16 5.27
N VAL A 64 14.67 2.44 5.09
CA VAL A 64 15.41 2.11 3.87
C VAL A 64 16.57 1.15 4.17
N ARG A 65 16.84 0.24 3.24
CA ARG A 65 18.10 -0.51 3.13
C ARG A 65 18.65 -0.34 1.72
N VAL A 66 19.96 -0.19 1.60
CA VAL A 66 20.65 -0.05 0.32
C VAL A 66 21.22 -1.40 -0.09
N ASP A 67 20.97 -1.81 -1.33
CA ASP A 67 21.69 -2.89 -1.99
C ASP A 67 22.66 -2.31 -3.03
N ASN A 68 23.94 -2.35 -2.69
CA ASN A 68 25.01 -1.82 -3.55
C ASN A 68 25.41 -2.77 -4.68
N LYS A 69 25.01 -4.05 -4.63
CA LYS A 69 25.36 -5.04 -5.66
C LYS A 69 24.39 -4.93 -6.82
N ASP A 70 23.11 -4.80 -6.49
CA ASP A 70 22.01 -4.82 -7.46
C ASP A 70 21.47 -3.41 -7.75
N ASN A 71 22.13 -2.36 -7.24
CA ASN A 71 21.80 -0.94 -7.46
C ASN A 71 20.34 -0.60 -7.18
N TYR A 72 19.82 -0.99 -6.01
CA TYR A 72 18.48 -0.60 -5.58
C TYR A 72 18.43 -0.28 -4.09
N ILE A 73 17.37 0.40 -3.67
CA ILE A 73 17.01 0.52 -2.25
C ILE A 73 15.74 -0.28 -1.97
N ALA A 74 15.72 -1.04 -0.87
CA ALA A 74 14.52 -1.66 -0.33
C ALA A 74 13.88 -0.71 0.67
N VAL A 75 12.65 -0.29 0.39
CA VAL A 75 11.89 0.65 1.24
C VAL A 75 10.73 -0.08 1.89
N THR A 76 10.67 -0.03 3.22
CA THR A 76 9.60 -0.61 4.03
C THR A 76 8.74 0.49 4.66
N GLY A 77 7.42 0.43 4.47
CA GLY A 77 6.47 1.35 5.12
C GLY A 77 6.25 0.98 6.58
N LEU A 78 6.15 1.96 7.48
CA LEU A 78 6.00 1.74 8.92
C LEU A 78 4.70 2.37 9.45
N ARG A 79 4.66 3.71 9.57
CA ARG A 79 3.49 4.47 10.01
C ARG A 79 2.87 5.26 8.88
N GLU A 80 1.58 5.57 9.00
CA GLU A 80 0.87 6.39 8.03
C GLU A 80 1.50 7.79 7.92
N GLY A 81 1.68 8.26 6.69
CA GLY A 81 2.28 9.56 6.40
C GLY A 81 3.08 9.57 5.10
N THR A 82 3.71 10.70 4.81
CA THR A 82 4.57 10.89 3.65
C THR A 82 5.96 11.32 4.10
N THR A 83 6.99 10.70 3.54
CA THR A 83 8.41 11.01 3.80
C THR A 83 9.19 10.98 2.49
N GLU A 84 10.36 11.63 2.46
CA GLU A 84 11.28 11.60 1.31
C GLU A 84 12.51 10.77 1.68
N ILE A 85 12.99 9.98 0.73
CA ILE A 85 14.29 9.33 0.81
C ILE A 85 15.20 9.98 -0.23
N VAL A 86 16.39 10.40 0.21
CA VAL A 86 17.46 10.90 -0.64
C VAL A 86 18.55 9.84 -0.73
N VAL A 87 18.89 9.42 -1.95
CA VAL A 87 20.01 8.53 -2.24
C VAL A 87 21.14 9.34 -2.83
N THR A 88 22.36 9.15 -2.31
CA THR A 88 23.60 9.80 -2.76
C THR A 88 24.58 8.73 -3.21
N ASP A 89 25.23 8.89 -4.37
CA ASP A 89 26.30 8.00 -4.83
C ASP A 89 27.70 8.47 -4.41
N LYS A 90 28.73 7.67 -4.70
CA LYS A 90 30.11 8.00 -4.35
C LYS A 90 30.63 9.30 -4.99
N ASN A 91 30.00 9.75 -6.08
CA ASN A 91 30.37 10.96 -6.81
C ASN A 91 29.50 12.15 -6.41
N MET A 92 28.78 12.06 -5.28
CA MET A 92 27.90 13.09 -4.75
C MET A 92 26.68 13.41 -5.62
N LYS A 93 26.32 12.53 -6.57
CA LYS A 93 25.06 12.66 -7.31
C LYS A 93 23.91 12.20 -6.43
N THR A 94 22.80 12.93 -6.49
CA THR A 94 21.62 12.63 -5.66
C THR A 94 20.38 12.34 -6.49
N GLY A 95 19.53 11.49 -5.93
CA GLY A 95 18.21 11.15 -6.45
C GLY A 95 17.23 10.99 -5.29
N LYS A 96 15.95 11.21 -5.56
CA LYS A 96 14.91 11.29 -4.54
C LYS A 96 13.73 10.39 -4.87
N VAL A 97 13.14 9.81 -3.83
CA VAL A 97 11.87 9.07 -3.93
C VAL A 97 10.94 9.50 -2.80
N THR A 98 9.71 9.84 -3.18
CA THR A 98 8.64 10.12 -2.21
C THR A 98 7.98 8.82 -1.78
N VAL A 99 7.89 8.59 -0.48
CA VAL A 99 7.27 7.40 0.10
C VAL A 99 6.01 7.83 0.83
N THR A 100 4.87 7.29 0.42
CA THR A 100 3.61 7.48 1.13
C THR A 100 3.21 6.13 1.73
N THR A 101 3.15 6.06 3.06
CA THR A 101 2.60 4.89 3.75
C THR A 101 1.13 5.17 4.08
N ARG A 102 0.21 4.31 3.66
CA ARG A 102 -1.22 4.39 3.97
C ARG A 102 -1.70 3.07 4.53
N ASN A 103 -2.32 3.10 5.69
CA ASN A 103 -2.99 1.94 6.26
C ASN A 103 -4.49 2.07 6.00
N PRO A 104 -5.17 1.01 5.55
CA PRO A 104 -6.63 1.05 5.47
C PRO A 104 -7.21 1.28 6.86
N GLN A 105 -8.15 2.23 7.00
CA GLN A 105 -8.87 2.42 8.25
C GLN A 105 -9.69 1.16 8.58
N PRO A 106 -9.84 0.79 9.87
CA PRO A 106 -10.66 -0.34 10.26
C PRO A 106 -12.11 -0.21 9.76
N ILE A 107 -12.70 -1.34 9.34
CA ILE A 107 -14.11 -1.39 8.95
C ILE A 107 -14.98 -1.31 10.21
N THR A 108 -15.96 -0.41 10.20
CA THR A 108 -17.02 -0.33 11.21
C THR A 108 -18.27 -1.04 10.73
N VAL A 109 -19.01 -1.61 11.68
CA VAL A 109 -20.20 -2.43 11.46
C VAL A 109 -21.27 -2.02 12.45
N SER A 110 -22.54 -2.18 12.07
CA SER A 110 -23.68 -1.78 12.91
C SER A 110 -23.76 -2.54 14.24
N LYS A 111 -23.15 -3.74 14.30
CA LYS A 111 -23.07 -4.58 15.50
C LYS A 111 -21.69 -5.22 15.57
N ALA A 112 -20.86 -4.79 16.51
CA ALA A 112 -19.57 -5.44 16.77
C ALA A 112 -19.71 -6.75 17.56
N ASN A 113 -20.85 -6.96 18.22
CA ASN A 113 -21.17 -8.17 18.98
C ASN A 113 -22.55 -8.67 18.57
N VAL A 114 -22.67 -9.98 18.33
CA VAL A 114 -23.91 -10.65 17.97
C VAL A 114 -24.12 -11.86 18.86
N THR A 115 -25.31 -11.97 19.44
CA THR A 115 -25.72 -13.15 20.21
C THR A 115 -26.93 -13.78 19.54
N LEU A 116 -26.89 -15.08 19.28
CA LEU A 116 -27.94 -15.82 18.58
C LEU A 116 -28.22 -17.16 19.26
N SER A 117 -29.47 -17.61 19.20
CA SER A 117 -29.78 -19.04 19.45
C SER A 117 -29.50 -19.86 18.19
N VAL A 118 -29.17 -21.15 18.36
CA VAL A 118 -28.94 -22.09 17.25
C VAL A 118 -30.11 -22.04 16.24
N GLY A 119 -29.79 -22.00 14.95
CA GLY A 119 -30.75 -21.96 13.85
C GLY A 119 -31.31 -20.57 13.53
N LYS A 120 -31.02 -19.54 14.34
CA LYS A 120 -31.39 -18.14 14.04
C LYS A 120 -30.33 -17.44 13.19
N SER A 121 -30.75 -16.34 12.57
CA SER A 121 -29.87 -15.50 11.76
C SER A 121 -30.00 -14.03 12.15
N GLU A 122 -28.93 -13.28 11.97
CA GLU A 122 -28.84 -11.84 12.23
C GLU A 122 -28.21 -11.13 11.02
N ARG A 123 -28.64 -9.88 10.77
CA ARG A 123 -28.03 -9.02 9.76
C ARG A 123 -27.17 -7.95 10.41
N VAL A 124 -25.97 -7.77 9.88
CA VAL A 124 -25.02 -6.74 10.30
C VAL A 124 -24.64 -5.90 9.08
N ASN A 125 -24.84 -4.59 9.16
CA ASN A 125 -24.51 -3.68 8.07
C ASN A 125 -23.07 -3.19 8.22
N ILE A 126 -22.36 -3.12 7.11
CA ILE A 126 -21.03 -2.54 6.99
C ILE A 126 -21.21 -1.02 6.85
N GLN A 127 -20.58 -0.25 7.74
CA GLN A 127 -20.76 1.20 7.84
C GLN A 127 -19.58 2.00 7.28
N SER A 128 -18.44 1.35 7.04
CA SER A 128 -17.26 1.96 6.41
C SER A 128 -16.49 0.96 5.53
N GLY A 129 -15.48 1.45 4.82
CA GLY A 129 -14.68 0.66 3.89
C GLY A 129 -15.13 0.82 2.44
N ARG A 130 -14.54 0.03 1.54
CA ARG A 130 -14.73 0.12 0.09
C ARG A 130 -15.20 -1.20 -0.51
N TYR A 131 -16.35 -1.15 -1.19
CA TYR A 131 -16.89 -2.28 -1.95
C TYR A 131 -15.88 -2.80 -3.02
N PRO A 132 -15.81 -4.13 -3.29
CA PRO A 132 -16.60 -5.21 -2.70
C PRO A 132 -16.10 -5.67 -1.32
N TYR A 133 -17.03 -6.21 -0.53
CA TYR A 133 -16.77 -6.75 0.80
C TYR A 133 -16.73 -8.28 0.82
N LYS A 134 -15.97 -8.83 1.75
CA LYS A 134 -15.94 -10.25 2.09
C LYS A 134 -16.05 -10.41 3.60
N ALA A 135 -16.74 -11.45 4.06
CA ALA A 135 -16.78 -11.80 5.48
C ALA A 135 -16.55 -13.29 5.66
N VAL A 136 -15.73 -13.66 6.64
CA VAL A 136 -15.34 -15.05 6.92
C VAL A 136 -15.38 -15.30 8.41
N ALA A 137 -16.09 -16.34 8.84
CA ALA A 137 -16.04 -16.83 10.21
C ALA A 137 -14.71 -17.57 10.46
N ALA A 138 -14.09 -17.31 11.62
CA ALA A 138 -12.93 -18.05 12.07
C ALA A 138 -13.27 -19.53 12.29
N ASP A 139 -14.42 -19.82 12.92
CA ASP A 139 -14.99 -21.16 13.03
C ASP A 139 -16.31 -21.25 12.23
N LYS A 140 -16.21 -21.86 11.05
CA LYS A 140 -17.35 -22.10 10.15
C LYS A 140 -18.31 -23.18 10.64
N SER A 141 -17.95 -23.94 11.67
CA SER A 141 -18.85 -24.93 12.28
C SER A 141 -19.81 -24.30 13.29
N VAL A 142 -19.48 -23.12 13.83
CA VAL A 142 -20.31 -22.36 14.77
C VAL A 142 -21.29 -21.46 14.02
N VAL A 143 -20.84 -20.76 12.98
CA VAL A 143 -21.69 -19.90 12.15
C VAL A 143 -21.40 -20.00 10.66
N GLU A 144 -22.44 -19.82 9.87
CA GLU A 144 -22.37 -19.59 8.42
C GLU A 144 -22.50 -18.08 8.15
N VAL A 145 -21.72 -17.55 7.21
CA VAL A 145 -21.68 -16.13 6.88
C VAL A 145 -21.85 -15.93 5.38
N SER A 146 -22.73 -15.02 4.99
CA SER A 146 -22.86 -14.53 3.61
C SER A 146 -22.85 -13.01 3.58
N VAL A 147 -22.45 -12.45 2.43
CA VAL A 147 -22.40 -11.01 2.20
C VAL A 147 -23.15 -10.68 0.90
N THR A 148 -24.10 -9.77 1.00
CA THR A 148 -24.81 -9.18 -0.14
C THR A 148 -24.71 -7.67 0.00
N ASP A 149 -24.13 -7.02 -1.01
CA ASP A 149 -23.79 -5.59 -0.97
C ASP A 149 -23.01 -5.21 0.29
N ALA A 150 -23.54 -4.33 1.14
CA ALA A 150 -22.95 -3.91 2.40
C ALA A 150 -23.59 -4.60 3.62
N THR A 151 -24.32 -5.71 3.43
CA THR A 151 -24.99 -6.43 4.52
C THR A 151 -24.42 -7.84 4.66
N ILE A 152 -24.00 -8.16 5.89
CA ILE A 152 -23.54 -9.47 6.30
C ILE A 152 -24.72 -10.19 6.95
N THR A 153 -25.02 -11.41 6.50
CA THR A 153 -25.96 -12.30 7.18
C THR A 153 -25.18 -13.38 7.92
N ILE A 154 -25.40 -13.49 9.22
CA ILE A 154 -24.77 -14.49 10.09
C ILE A 154 -25.85 -15.47 10.53
N LYS A 155 -25.66 -16.76 10.26
CA LYS A 155 -26.56 -17.84 10.68
C LYS A 155 -25.88 -18.72 11.71
N ALA A 156 -26.53 -18.92 12.86
CA ALA A 156 -26.04 -19.76 13.93
C ALA A 156 -26.25 -21.24 13.60
N LEU A 157 -25.17 -22.03 13.62
CA LEU A 157 -25.19 -23.47 13.31
C LEU A 157 -25.05 -24.32 14.57
N LYS A 158 -24.15 -23.93 15.48
CA LYS A 158 -23.80 -24.69 16.69
C LYS A 158 -23.44 -23.75 17.83
N GLU A 159 -23.75 -24.14 19.06
CA GLU A 159 -23.29 -23.45 20.26
C GLU A 159 -21.77 -23.23 20.26
N GLY A 160 -21.36 -22.03 20.67
CA GLY A 160 -19.95 -21.67 20.71
C GLY A 160 -19.72 -20.18 20.56
N ARG A 161 -18.46 -19.80 20.48
CA ARG A 161 -18.03 -18.42 20.21
C ARG A 161 -17.09 -18.43 19.02
N THR A 162 -17.26 -17.48 18.11
CA THR A 162 -16.37 -17.28 16.96
C THR A 162 -16.35 -15.82 16.58
N ASP A 163 -15.31 -15.40 15.88
CA ASP A 163 -15.25 -14.12 15.22
C ASP A 163 -15.63 -14.24 13.75
N VAL A 164 -16.21 -13.18 13.21
CA VAL A 164 -16.35 -12.95 11.77
C VAL A 164 -15.44 -11.78 11.40
N THR A 165 -14.48 -12.05 10.52
CA THR A 165 -13.60 -11.02 9.95
C THR A 165 -14.21 -10.49 8.67
N VAL A 166 -14.39 -9.18 8.59
CA VAL A 166 -14.85 -8.46 7.40
C VAL A 166 -13.64 -7.85 6.72
N THR A 167 -13.56 -7.91 5.39
CA THR A 167 -12.48 -7.31 4.60
C THR A 167 -13.06 -6.58 3.39
N ASP A 168 -12.53 -5.40 3.08
CA ASP A 168 -12.95 -4.59 1.94
C ASP A 168 -11.99 -4.73 0.73
N LYS A 169 -12.23 -3.98 -0.34
CA LYS A 169 -11.43 -3.99 -1.56
C LYS A 169 -9.94 -3.70 -1.36
N VAL A 170 -9.58 -2.92 -0.33
CA VAL A 170 -8.20 -2.48 -0.10
C VAL A 170 -7.52 -3.17 1.08
N GLY A 171 -8.16 -4.19 1.64
CA GLY A 171 -7.64 -4.94 2.76
C GLY A 171 -7.89 -4.30 4.12
N ALA A 172 -8.77 -3.31 4.24
CA ALA A 172 -9.29 -2.88 5.53
C ALA A 172 -9.99 -4.04 6.23
N LYS A 173 -9.87 -4.13 7.55
CA LYS A 173 -10.46 -5.22 8.32
C LYS A 173 -11.40 -4.71 9.40
N GLY A 174 -12.49 -5.43 9.61
CA GLY A 174 -13.42 -5.27 10.72
C GLY A 174 -13.66 -6.61 11.40
N ARG A 175 -14.15 -6.59 12.64
CA ARG A 175 -14.43 -7.79 13.43
C ARG A 175 -15.84 -7.71 14.01
N ILE A 176 -16.55 -8.84 13.94
CA ILE A 176 -17.80 -9.08 14.66
C ILE A 176 -17.58 -10.29 15.56
N ALA A 177 -17.70 -10.11 16.88
CA ALA A 177 -17.70 -11.24 17.81
C ALA A 177 -19.10 -11.86 17.85
N VAL A 178 -19.17 -13.19 17.73
CA VAL A 178 -20.44 -13.92 17.72
C VAL A 178 -20.47 -14.96 18.84
N THR A 179 -21.55 -14.95 19.62
CA THR A 179 -21.85 -15.99 20.61
C THR A 179 -23.14 -16.70 20.22
N VAL A 180 -23.09 -18.03 20.16
CA VAL A 180 -24.25 -18.88 19.90
C VAL A 180 -24.59 -19.67 21.15
N SER A 181 -25.85 -19.56 21.59
CA SER A 181 -26.43 -20.32 22.70
C SER A 181 -27.54 -21.26 22.22
N LYS A 182 -28.06 -22.09 23.12
CA LYS A 182 -29.30 -22.85 22.86
C LYS A 182 -30.48 -21.93 22.53
#